data_AF-A0A1Z9S3Q9-F1
#
_entry.id   AF-A0A1Z9S3Q9-F1
#
_cell.length_a   1.000
_cell.length_b   1.000
_cell.length_c   1.000
_cell.angle_alpha   90.00
_cell.angle_beta   90.00
_cell.angle_gamma   90.00
#
_symmetry.space_group_name_H-M   'P 1'
#
loop_
_entity.id
_entity.type
_entity.pdbx_description
1 polymer ?
#
loop_
_entity_poly.entity_id
_entity_poly.type
_entity_poly.pdbx_seq_one_letter_code
_entity_poly.pdbx_strand_id
1 'polypeptide(L)'
;MDILKSKLEVKNKLNQEKLGETHLLRLSGYGTINYECSCGQTHDLNGKDIKRLASAKSFRVLLKCQENYYTMVKIEGFFKKRTISEYGFHESHRK
;
A
#
# COMPACT_ATOMS: atom_id res chain seq x y z
N MET A 1 11.28 -4.28 -0.68
CA MET A 1 9.87 -4.67 -0.48
C MET A 1 9.81 -6.19 -0.33
N ASP A 2 9.19 -6.68 0.74
CA ASP A 2 9.00 -8.12 0.97
C ASP A 2 7.75 -8.65 0.24
N ILE A 3 7.81 -9.83 -0.36
CA ILE A 3 6.67 -10.48 -1.02
C ILE A 3 6.20 -11.66 -0.17
N LEU A 4 4.99 -11.54 0.40
CA LEU A 4 4.39 -12.59 1.22
C LEU A 4 3.73 -13.63 0.29
N LYS A 5 4.05 -14.91 0.53
CA LYS A 5 3.71 -16.01 -0.39
C LYS A 5 2.68 -16.97 0.18
N SER A 6 2.35 -16.84 1.47
CA SER A 6 1.37 -17.69 2.13
C SER A 6 0.29 -16.91 2.85
N LYS A 7 -0.86 -17.57 3.02
CA LYS A 7 -1.97 -17.04 3.81
C LYS A 7 -1.60 -16.72 5.25
N LEU A 8 -0.76 -17.56 5.85
CA LEU A 8 -0.33 -17.39 7.24
C LEU A 8 0.53 -16.13 7.39
N GLU A 9 1.49 -15.91 6.48
CA GLU A 9 2.32 -14.70 6.47
C GLU A 9 1.48 -13.44 6.29
N VAL A 10 0.56 -13.44 5.33
CA VAL A 10 -0.34 -12.31 5.08
C VAL A 10 -1.19 -12.02 6.30
N LYS A 11 -1.84 -13.03 6.89
CA LYS A 11 -2.67 -12.86 8.08
C LYS A 11 -1.87 -12.31 9.26
N ASN A 12 -0.70 -12.89 9.53
CA ASN A 12 0.16 -12.45 10.64
C ASN A 12 0.60 -11.00 10.44
N LYS A 13 1.01 -10.61 9.23
CA LYS A 13 1.46 -9.25 8.94
C LYS A 13 0.31 -8.24 9.06
N LEU A 14 -0.84 -8.53 8.45
CA LEU A 14 -2.00 -7.62 8.52
C LEU A 14 -2.55 -7.49 9.94
N ASN A 15 -2.49 -8.53 10.78
CA ASN A 15 -2.89 -8.46 12.19
C ASN A 15 -1.94 -7.61 13.05
N GLN A 16 -0.66 -7.52 12.68
CA GLN A 16 0.29 -6.62 13.33
C GLN A 16 0.01 -5.15 12.99
N GLU A 17 -0.58 -4.90 11.81
CA GLU A 17 -0.99 -3.56 11.40
C GLU A 17 -2.31 -3.17 12.06
N LYS A 18 -2.33 -2.00 12.73
CA LYS A 18 -3.59 -1.38 13.18
C LYS A 18 -4.27 -0.69 12.00
N LEU A 19 -4.83 -1.50 11.10
CA LEU A 19 -5.58 -1.02 9.94
C LEU A 19 -6.86 -0.34 10.39
N GLY A 20 -7.06 0.91 9.97
CA GLY A 20 -8.26 1.70 10.18
C GLY A 20 -8.79 2.27 8.87
N GLU A 21 -9.90 3.01 8.97
CA GLU A 21 -10.54 3.67 7.83
C GLU A 21 -9.57 4.61 7.09
N THR A 22 -9.80 4.79 5.80
CA THR A 22 -8.91 5.49 4.85
C THR A 22 -8.86 7.01 5.01
N HIS A 23 -9.33 7.56 6.14
CA HIS A 23 -9.62 8.99 6.29
C HIS A 23 -8.40 9.90 6.51
N LEU A 24 -7.17 9.38 6.58
CA LEU A 24 -6.03 10.10 7.16
C LEU A 24 -5.00 10.69 6.19
N LEU A 25 -5.15 10.52 4.88
CA LEU A 25 -4.15 11.01 3.91
C LEU A 25 -4.80 11.83 2.79
N ARG A 26 -4.95 13.15 3.04
CA ARG A 26 -5.19 14.13 1.97
C ARG A 26 -3.92 14.26 1.12
N LEU A 27 -3.79 13.40 0.12
CA LEU A 27 -2.72 13.45 -0.87
C LEU A 27 -3.08 14.35 -2.07
N SER A 28 -4.34 14.80 -2.14
CA SER A 28 -4.81 15.81 -3.07
C SER A 28 -4.01 17.11 -2.90
N GLY A 29 -3.14 17.41 -3.87
CA GLY A 29 -2.25 18.58 -3.86
C GLY A 29 -0.77 18.20 -4.02
N TYR A 30 -0.39 16.96 -3.73
CA TYR A 30 0.96 16.45 -3.95
C TYR A 30 0.98 15.64 -5.24
N GLY A 31 0.97 16.31 -6.41
CA GLY A 31 1.00 15.76 -7.77
C GLY A 31 0.89 14.24 -7.96
N THR A 32 1.83 13.67 -8.72
CA THR A 32 1.97 12.22 -8.87
C THR A 32 2.88 11.69 -7.78
N ILE A 33 2.43 10.67 -7.05
CA ILE A 33 3.21 9.99 -6.02
C ILE A 33 3.34 8.53 -6.44
N ASN A 34 4.48 8.19 -7.01
CA ASN A 34 4.74 6.83 -7.47
C ASN A 34 5.10 5.90 -6.30
N TYR A 35 4.78 4.62 -6.44
CA TYR A 35 5.24 3.53 -5.57
C TYR A 35 5.54 2.26 -6.39
N GLU A 36 6.45 1.43 -5.87
CA GLU A 36 6.75 0.12 -6.45
C GLU A 36 5.69 -0.89 -5.98
N CYS A 37 4.94 -1.47 -6.90
CA CYS A 37 3.90 -2.45 -6.60
C CYS A 37 4.47 -3.87 -6.55
N SER A 38 3.87 -4.72 -5.72
CA SER A 38 4.22 -6.14 -5.64
C SER A 38 3.93 -6.94 -6.92
N CYS A 39 3.21 -6.38 -7.89
CA CYS A 39 3.11 -6.95 -9.24
C CYS A 39 4.38 -6.76 -10.09
N GLY A 40 5.35 -5.96 -9.63
CA GLY A 40 6.59 -5.65 -10.34
C GLY A 40 6.57 -4.36 -11.16
N GLN A 41 5.44 -3.64 -11.20
CA GLN A 41 5.30 -2.36 -11.89
C GLN A 41 5.32 -1.16 -10.92
N THR A 42 5.62 0.02 -11.43
CA THR A 42 5.44 1.29 -10.70
C THR A 42 4.05 1.86 -10.98
N HIS A 43 3.35 2.31 -9.93
CA HIS A 43 2.04 2.93 -10.07
C HIS A 43 1.99 4.29 -9.39
N ASP A 44 1.13 5.19 -9.89
CA ASP A 44 0.76 6.41 -9.19
C ASP A 44 -0.28 6.06 -8.10
N LEU A 45 0.04 6.39 -6.85
CA LEU A 45 -0.85 6.22 -5.71
C LEU A 45 -2.17 7.00 -5.90
N ASN A 46 -2.10 8.15 -6.58
CA ASN A 46 -3.28 8.97 -6.92
C ASN A 46 -3.96 8.53 -8.22
N GLY A 47 -3.44 7.50 -8.91
CA GLY A 47 -4.01 6.95 -10.13
C GLY A 47 -5.40 6.37 -9.92
N LYS A 48 -6.26 6.46 -10.95
CA LYS A 48 -7.65 5.94 -10.92
C LYS A 48 -7.69 4.41 -10.77
N ASP A 49 -6.60 3.75 -11.12
CA ASP A 49 -6.48 2.30 -11.18
C ASP A 49 -6.03 1.68 -9.84
N ILE A 50 -5.75 2.54 -8.84
CA ILE A 50 -5.29 2.12 -7.52
C ILE A 50 -6.38 2.32 -6.47
N LYS A 51 -6.75 1.23 -5.80
CA LYS A 51 -7.71 1.27 -4.68
C LYS A 51 -6.96 1.41 -3.36
N ARG A 52 -7.33 2.42 -2.58
CA ARG A 52 -6.89 2.61 -1.19
C ARG A 52 -7.85 1.84 -0.29
N LEU A 53 -7.35 0.82 0.40
CA LEU A 53 -8.20 -0.09 1.17
C LEU A 53 -8.20 0.19 2.67
N ALA A 54 -7.05 0.54 3.22
CA ALA A 54 -6.90 0.83 4.64
C ALA A 54 -5.72 1.77 4.86
N SER A 55 -5.76 2.50 5.97
CA SER A 55 -4.60 3.22 6.47
C SER A 55 -4.15 2.63 7.80
N ALA A 56 -2.84 2.68 8.07
CA ALA A 56 -2.26 2.29 9.35
C ALA A 56 -1.52 3.49 9.97
N LYS A 57 -1.17 3.36 11.26
CA LYS A 57 -0.36 4.35 11.95
C LYS A 57 0.94 4.65 11.18
N SER A 58 1.43 5.88 11.33
CA SER A 58 2.66 6.37 10.70
C SER A 58 2.60 6.49 9.18
N PHE A 59 1.48 7.02 8.66
CA PHE A 59 1.28 7.33 7.23
C PHE A 59 1.44 6.12 6.30
N ARG A 60 1.03 4.94 6.79
CA ARG A 60 1.00 3.71 6.00
C ARG A 60 -0.34 3.54 5.31
N VAL A 61 -0.34 3.03 4.09
CA VAL A 61 -1.55 2.76 3.31
C VAL A 61 -1.42 1.42 2.62
N LEU A 62 -2.48 0.62 2.73
CA LEU A 62 -2.63 -0.60 1.96
C LEU A 62 -3.33 -0.28 0.63
N LEU A 63 -2.61 -0.46 -0.46
CA LEU A 63 -3.05 -0.23 -1.83
C LEU A 63 -3.35 -1.55 -2.53
N LYS A 64 -4.32 -1.56 -3.44
CA LYS A 64 -4.59 -2.67 -4.37
C LYS A 64 -4.55 -2.15 -5.81
N CYS A 65 -3.74 -2.77 -6.66
CA CYS A 65 -3.73 -2.50 -8.10
C CYS A 65 -4.76 -3.37 -8.85
N GLN A 66 -4.94 -3.10 -10.15
CA GLN A 66 -5.88 -3.85 -11.00
C GLN A 66 -5.52 -5.33 -11.18
N GLU A 67 -4.23 -5.67 -11.12
CA GLU A 67 -3.74 -7.06 -11.20
C GLU A 67 -3.92 -7.85 -9.90
N ASN A 68 -4.75 -7.36 -8.97
CA ASN A 68 -5.05 -8.01 -7.68
C ASN A 68 -3.85 -8.18 -6.74
N TYR A 69 -2.82 -7.37 -6.91
CA TYR A 69 -1.73 -7.27 -5.95
C TYR A 69 -2.01 -6.19 -4.91
N TYR A 70 -1.68 -6.52 -3.67
CA TYR A 70 -1.72 -5.63 -2.52
C TYR A 70 -0.31 -5.17 -2.19
N THR A 71 -0.15 -3.88 -1.88
CA THR A 71 1.13 -3.30 -1.45
C THR A 71 0.90 -2.38 -0.28
N MET A 72 1.61 -2.62 0.82
CA MET A 72 1.70 -1.70 1.94
C MET A 72 2.79 -0.67 1.63
N VAL A 73 2.41 0.60 1.58
CA VAL A 73 3.33 1.70 1.36
C VAL A 73 3.38 2.59 2.59
N LYS A 74 4.57 3.04 2.95
CA LYS A 74 4.79 4.10 3.93
C LYS A 74 5.03 5.41 3.19
N ILE A 75 4.27 6.45 3.54
CA ILE A 75 4.44 7.79 2.97
C ILE A 75 5.32 8.61 3.92
N GLU A 76 6.41 9.15 3.39
CA GLU A 76 7.35 9.97 4.16
C GLU A 76 7.64 11.31 3.45
N GLY A 77 8.27 12.23 4.19
CA GLY A 77 8.75 13.50 3.67
C GLY A 77 7.83 14.68 4.02
N PHE A 78 8.45 15.81 4.37
CA PHE A 78 7.75 17.04 4.73
C PHE A 78 7.51 17.93 3.51
N PHE A 79 8.56 18.20 2.72
CA PHE A 79 8.50 19.06 1.52
C PHE A 79 8.18 18.31 0.23
N LYS A 80 8.77 17.12 0.03
CA LYS A 80 8.46 16.22 -1.08
C LYS A 80 8.03 14.89 -0.51
N LYS A 81 6.80 14.47 -0.82
CA LYS A 81 6.29 13.17 -0.41
C LYS A 81 6.98 12.09 -1.24
N ARG A 82 7.50 11.08 -0.56
CA ARG A 82 8.02 9.84 -1.16
C ARG A 82 7.28 8.66 -0.58
N THR A 83 7.23 7.57 -1.31
CA THR A 83 6.69 6.30 -0.82
C THR A 83 7.82 5.31 -0.62
N ILE A 84 7.63 4.41 0.33
CA ILE A 84 8.49 3.26 0.55
C ILE A 84 7.57 2.04 0.54
N SER A 85 7.72 1.16 -0.44
CA SER A 85 6.98 -0.10 -0.47
C SER A 85 7.60 -1.08 0.53
N GLU A 86 6.88 -1.36 1.62
CA GLU A 86 7.37 -2.20 2.70
C GLU A 86 7.18 -3.68 2.36
N TYR A 87 5.94 -4.08 2.08
CA TYR A 87 5.62 -5.45 1.68
C TYR A 87 4.40 -5.51 0.76
N GLY A 88 4.21 -6.64 0.09
CA GLY A 88 3.02 -6.89 -0.71
C GLY A 88 2.74 -8.37 -0.92
N PHE A 89 1.58 -8.65 -1.49
CA PHE A 89 1.08 -10.01 -1.73
C PHE A 89 -0.03 -10.03 -2.77
N HIS A 90 -0.18 -11.16 -3.45
CA HIS A 90 -1.31 -11.38 -4.35
C HIS A 90 -2.60 -11.70 -3.58
N GLU A 91 -3.76 -11.34 -4.12
CA GLU A 91 -5.08 -11.56 -3.50
C GLU A 91 -5.35 -13.02 -3.11
N SER A 92 -4.81 -13.98 -3.87
CA SER A 92 -4.94 -15.41 -3.60
C SER A 92 -4.40 -15.79 -2.21
N HIS A 93 -3.41 -15.07 -1.69
CA HIS A 93 -2.84 -15.32 -0.36
C HIS A 93 -3.60 -14.60 0.75
N ARG A 94 -4.64 -13.83 0.43
CA ARG A 94 -5.47 -13.14 1.45
C ARG A 94 -6.66 -13.98 1.91
N LYS A 95 -7.27 -14.76 1.01
CA LYS A 95 -8.53 -15.48 1.23
C LYS A 95 -8.38 -16.78 2.01
#